data_AF-A0A2M8KWH9-F1
#
_entry.id   AF-A0A2M8KWH9-F1
#
_cell.length_a   1.000
_cell.length_b   1.000
_cell.length_c   1.000
_cell.angle_alpha   90.00
_cell.angle_beta   90.00
_cell.angle_gamma   90.00
#
_symmetry.space_group_name_H-M   'P 1'
#
loop_
_entity.id
_entity.type
_entity.pdbx_description
1 polymer ?
#
loop_
_entity_poly.entity_id
_entity_poly.type
_entity_poly.pdbx_seq_one_letter_code
_entity_poly.pdbx_strand_id
1 'polypeptide(L)'
;MNNIKHILHSCFIFGIFLLSLSTVVFAASDLPRPLIIVSPDVFYSDKDILYIEGRSVPNHEIEVLLQQPGEKPIQIYTIADENGEWVATSRSHIAEGFWEARARTIDGEGGQSPWSQQRVIESVATSIRFGSFSLSYSTISIILVLLFIGMLIFLQKRYAFMGGSSFIRNTIEEEVQKHVREHEYEDMKQQLNILREQEEKLEEHVSELKNKLS
;
A
#
# COMPACT_ATOMS: atom_id res chain seq x y z
N MET A 1 68.72 43.94 -34.78
CA MET A 1 67.77 43.79 -35.89
C MET A 1 66.80 42.62 -35.67
N ASN A 2 66.23 42.46 -34.45
CA ASN A 2 65.44 41.26 -34.07
C ASN A 2 64.09 41.55 -33.38
N ASN A 3 63.66 42.80 -33.23
CA ASN A 3 62.46 43.14 -32.43
C ASN A 3 61.20 43.51 -33.21
N ILE A 4 61.16 43.33 -34.54
CA ILE A 4 60.00 43.73 -35.37
C ILE A 4 59.09 42.54 -35.72
N LYS A 5 59.58 41.29 -35.59
CA LYS A 5 58.77 40.09 -35.96
C LYS A 5 57.72 39.67 -34.93
N HIS A 6 57.86 40.06 -33.66
CA HIS A 6 56.91 39.64 -32.61
C HIS A 6 55.64 40.49 -32.52
N ILE A 7 55.64 41.72 -33.04
CA ILE A 7 54.46 42.59 -32.99
C ILE A 7 53.46 42.24 -34.11
N LEU A 8 53.94 41.70 -35.24
CA LEU A 8 53.06 41.38 -36.38
C LEU A 8 52.22 40.11 -36.19
N HIS A 9 52.65 39.14 -35.38
CA HIS A 9 51.88 37.92 -35.12
C HIS A 9 50.80 38.09 -34.01
N SER A 10 50.94 39.08 -33.13
CA SER A 10 49.98 39.31 -32.05
C SER A 10 48.72 40.07 -32.52
N CYS A 11 48.77 40.77 -33.65
CA CYS A 11 47.60 41.46 -34.22
C CYS A 11 46.71 40.56 -35.08
N PHE A 12 47.22 39.43 -35.58
CA PHE A 12 46.44 38.59 -36.51
C PHE A 12 45.50 37.61 -35.79
N ILE A 13 45.75 37.30 -34.51
CA ILE A 13 44.90 36.38 -33.73
C ILE A 13 43.72 37.11 -33.06
N PHE A 14 43.77 38.44 -32.95
CA PHE A 14 42.67 39.22 -32.36
C PHE A 14 41.60 39.66 -33.38
N GLY A 15 41.86 39.49 -34.69
CA GLY A 15 40.97 39.94 -35.77
C GLY A 15 39.95 38.92 -36.29
N ILE A 16 39.99 37.66 -35.83
CA ILE A 16 39.12 36.57 -36.33
C ILE A 16 38.04 36.17 -35.31
N PHE A 17 38.00 36.80 -34.13
CA PHE A 17 37.01 36.54 -33.09
C PHE A 17 35.91 37.61 -33.01
N LEU A 18 35.56 38.22 -34.15
CA LEU A 18 34.60 39.33 -34.23
C LEU A 18 33.61 39.18 -35.39
N LEU A 19 33.36 37.95 -35.85
CA LEU A 19 32.39 37.65 -36.89
C LEU A 19 31.52 36.46 -36.46
N SER A 20 30.21 36.68 -36.51
CA SER A 20 29.10 35.77 -36.21
C SER A 20 28.62 35.67 -34.75
N LEU A 21 28.44 36.81 -34.08
CA LEU A 21 27.30 36.91 -33.16
C LEU A 21 26.06 37.26 -33.97
N SER A 22 25.54 36.29 -34.72
CA SER A 22 24.23 36.40 -35.34
C SER A 22 23.21 36.39 -34.21
N THR A 23 22.78 37.57 -33.77
CA THR A 23 21.60 37.69 -32.92
C THR A 23 20.42 37.23 -33.75
N VAL A 24 20.00 35.98 -33.53
CA VAL A 24 18.70 35.50 -34.01
C VAL A 24 17.66 36.30 -33.26
N VAL A 25 17.14 37.35 -33.91
CA VAL A 25 15.96 38.06 -33.46
C VAL A 25 14.80 37.09 -33.66
N PHE A 26 14.43 36.36 -32.61
CA PHE A 26 13.15 35.67 -32.59
C PHE A 26 12.07 36.74 -32.66
N ALA A 27 11.49 36.91 -33.85
CA ALA A 27 10.23 37.62 -33.98
C ALA A 27 9.23 36.87 -33.08
N ALA A 28 8.73 37.56 -32.05
CA ALA A 28 7.62 37.01 -31.26
C ALA A 28 6.46 36.77 -32.23
N SER A 29 6.13 35.51 -32.48
CA SER A 29 4.99 35.20 -33.32
C SER A 29 3.73 35.69 -32.59
N ASP A 30 2.93 36.52 -33.26
CA ASP A 30 1.66 37.04 -32.73
C ASP A 30 0.58 35.94 -32.81
N LEU A 31 0.87 34.79 -32.20
CA LEU A 31 -0.04 33.67 -32.15
C LEU A 31 -1.05 33.91 -31.02
N PRO A 32 -2.36 33.69 -31.27
CA PRO A 32 -3.36 33.84 -30.24
C PRO A 32 -3.17 32.79 -29.14
N ARG A 33 -3.49 33.18 -27.91
CA ARG A 33 -3.47 32.27 -26.75
C ARG A 33 -4.56 31.21 -26.90
N PRO A 34 -4.27 29.92 -26.66
CA PRO A 34 -5.31 28.90 -26.61
C PRO A 34 -6.17 29.05 -25.35
N LEU A 35 -7.38 28.51 -25.40
CA LEU A 35 -8.33 28.48 -24.31
C LEU A 35 -8.53 27.06 -23.80
N ILE A 36 -8.45 26.85 -22.48
CA ILE A 36 -8.84 25.60 -21.84
C ILE A 36 -10.32 25.68 -21.46
N ILE A 37 -11.14 24.84 -22.09
CA ILE A 37 -12.59 24.81 -21.92
C ILE A 37 -12.97 23.78 -20.85
N VAL A 38 -12.41 22.58 -20.94
CA VAL A 38 -12.72 21.47 -20.04
C VAL A 38 -11.44 20.99 -19.36
N SER A 39 -11.48 20.91 -18.04
CA SER A 39 -10.45 20.29 -17.20
C SER A 39 -11.11 19.70 -15.96
N PRO A 40 -10.68 18.54 -15.45
CA PRO A 40 -11.21 17.99 -14.22
C PRO A 40 -10.78 18.85 -13.03
N ASP A 41 -11.70 19.11 -12.10
CA ASP A 41 -11.35 19.74 -10.83
C ASP A 41 -10.59 18.75 -9.93
N VAL A 42 -11.00 17.47 -9.95
CA VAL A 42 -10.38 16.36 -9.22
C VAL A 42 -10.01 15.24 -10.18
N PHE A 43 -8.79 14.74 -10.09
CA PHE A 43 -8.23 13.71 -10.97
C PHE A 43 -7.64 12.54 -10.16
N TYR A 44 -8.21 11.34 -10.35
CA TYR A 44 -7.73 10.11 -9.71
C TYR A 44 -6.64 9.46 -10.56
N SER A 45 -5.38 9.78 -10.29
CA SER A 45 -4.24 9.47 -11.18
C SER A 45 -3.94 7.99 -11.38
N ASP A 46 -4.54 7.11 -10.60
CA ASP A 46 -4.41 5.66 -10.69
C ASP A 46 -5.59 4.95 -11.35
N LYS A 47 -6.70 5.66 -11.62
CA LYS A 47 -7.93 5.11 -12.20
C LYS A 47 -8.33 5.78 -13.49
N ASP A 48 -8.17 7.09 -13.53
CA ASP A 48 -8.68 7.93 -14.60
C ASP A 48 -7.59 8.26 -15.62
N ILE A 49 -8.02 8.64 -16.81
CA ILE A 49 -7.15 9.21 -17.84
C ILE A 49 -7.32 10.73 -17.72
N LEU A 50 -6.21 11.45 -17.53
CA LEU A 50 -6.26 12.91 -17.49
C LEU A 50 -6.74 13.39 -18.86
N TYR A 51 -7.75 14.24 -18.86
CA TYR A 51 -8.43 14.69 -20.05
C TYR A 51 -8.64 16.21 -19.99
N ILE A 52 -8.03 16.93 -20.92
CA ILE A 52 -8.10 18.40 -21.01
C ILE A 52 -8.48 18.77 -22.44
N GLU A 53 -9.51 19.60 -22.58
CA GLU A 53 -9.96 20.09 -23.88
C GLU A 53 -9.86 21.60 -23.98
N GLY A 54 -9.77 22.09 -25.21
CA GLY A 54 -9.79 23.51 -25.46
C GLY A 54 -9.94 23.91 -26.91
N ARG A 55 -9.72 25.21 -27.15
CA ARG A 55 -9.68 25.80 -28.48
C ARG A 55 -8.39 26.55 -28.76
N SER A 56 -7.96 26.58 -30.01
CA SER A 56 -6.75 27.22 -30.49
C SER A 56 -6.84 27.52 -32.01
N VAL A 57 -5.73 27.94 -32.61
CA VAL A 57 -5.57 28.03 -34.06
C VAL A 57 -5.67 26.62 -34.67
N PRO A 58 -6.50 26.41 -35.70
CA PRO A 58 -6.62 25.13 -36.39
C PRO A 58 -5.28 24.60 -36.92
N ASN A 59 -5.10 23.28 -36.89
CA ASN A 59 -3.94 22.57 -37.41
C ASN A 59 -2.58 22.97 -36.79
N HIS A 60 -2.58 23.63 -35.63
CA HIS A 60 -1.37 23.99 -34.89
C HIS A 60 -1.14 23.02 -33.73
N GLU A 61 0.12 22.84 -33.36
CA GLU A 61 0.50 22.06 -32.19
C GLU A 61 0.17 22.83 -30.91
N ILE A 62 -0.28 22.11 -29.90
CA ILE A 62 -0.66 22.61 -28.59
C ILE A 62 0.21 21.92 -27.56
N GLU A 63 0.95 22.69 -26.79
CA GLU A 63 1.65 22.23 -25.61
C GLU A 63 0.80 22.53 -24.37
N VAL A 64 0.43 21.47 -23.65
CA VAL A 64 -0.19 21.54 -22.33
C VAL A 64 0.88 21.27 -21.28
N LEU A 65 1.10 22.25 -20.41
CA LEU A 65 2.02 22.19 -19.28
C LEU A 65 1.23 21.95 -18.00
N LEU A 66 1.62 20.90 -17.27
CA LEU A 66 1.19 20.64 -15.90
C LEU A 66 2.37 20.91 -14.97
N GLN A 67 2.14 21.76 -13.96
CA GLN A 67 3.18 22.15 -13.01
C GLN A 67 2.68 22.08 -11.58
N GLN A 68 3.48 21.48 -10.69
CA GLN A 68 3.29 21.50 -9.25
C GLN A 68 4.60 21.98 -8.59
N PRO A 69 4.54 22.83 -7.55
CA PRO A 69 5.75 23.26 -6.84
C PRO A 69 6.54 22.08 -6.27
N GLY A 70 7.83 21.99 -6.60
CA GLY A 70 8.71 20.91 -6.14
C GLY A 70 8.71 19.67 -7.04
N GLU A 71 7.80 19.58 -8.01
CA GLU A 71 7.72 18.48 -8.96
C GLU A 71 8.28 18.86 -10.34
N LYS A 72 8.68 17.85 -11.12
CA LYS A 72 9.10 18.07 -12.50
C LYS A 72 7.88 18.40 -13.37
N PRO A 73 7.92 19.49 -14.18
CA PRO A 73 6.82 19.81 -15.07
C PRO A 73 6.57 18.71 -16.09
N ILE A 74 5.29 18.48 -16.40
CA ILE A 74 4.85 17.49 -17.37
C ILE A 74 4.33 18.24 -18.59
N GLN A 75 4.86 17.91 -19.77
CA GLN A 75 4.44 18.48 -21.04
C GLN A 75 3.69 17.42 -21.84
N ILE A 76 2.52 17.79 -22.36
CA ILE A 76 1.69 16.96 -23.23
C ILE A 76 1.51 17.73 -24.53
N TYR A 77 1.81 17.10 -25.66
CA TYR A 77 1.66 17.70 -26.98
C TYR A 77 0.46 17.08 -27.69
N THR A 78 -0.35 17.92 -28.33
CA THR A 78 -1.50 17.52 -29.16
C THR A 78 -1.63 18.48 -30.33
N ILE A 79 -2.50 18.18 -31.30
CA ILE A 79 -2.74 19.05 -32.47
C ILE A 79 -4.20 19.47 -32.45
N ALA A 80 -4.45 20.76 -32.69
CA ALA A 80 -5.80 21.27 -32.87
C ALA A 80 -6.35 20.84 -34.24
N ASP A 81 -7.62 20.43 -34.26
CA ASP A 81 -8.30 20.00 -35.47
C ASP A 81 -8.61 21.16 -36.42
N GLU A 82 -9.33 20.88 -37.51
CA GLU A 82 -9.72 21.89 -38.51
C GLU A 82 -10.64 22.99 -37.95
N ASN A 83 -11.35 22.70 -36.86
CA ASN A 83 -12.21 23.66 -36.14
C ASN A 83 -11.45 24.42 -35.04
N GLY A 84 -10.17 24.08 -34.82
CA GLY A 84 -9.37 24.62 -33.74
C GLY A 84 -9.64 23.97 -32.38
N GLU A 85 -10.38 22.86 -32.33
CA GLU A 85 -10.64 22.10 -31.11
C GLU A 85 -9.48 21.14 -30.85
N TRP A 86 -9.09 20.97 -29.59
CA TRP A 86 -7.98 20.09 -29.24
C TRP A 86 -8.28 19.33 -27.96
N VAL A 87 -7.67 18.15 -27.86
CA VAL A 87 -7.80 17.25 -26.73
C VAL A 87 -6.41 16.75 -26.34
N ALA A 88 -6.05 16.94 -25.08
CA ALA A 88 -4.84 16.41 -24.48
C ALA A 88 -5.21 15.30 -23.48
N THR A 89 -4.68 14.10 -23.69
CA THR A 89 -4.90 12.96 -22.81
C THR A 89 -3.59 12.42 -22.25
N SER A 90 -3.55 12.11 -20.96
CA SER A 90 -2.39 11.47 -20.33
C SER A 90 -2.81 10.33 -19.41
N ARG A 91 -2.19 9.16 -19.61
CA ARG A 91 -2.27 8.02 -18.67
C ARG A 91 -1.13 8.01 -17.66
N SER A 92 -0.27 9.01 -17.70
CA SER A 92 0.86 9.09 -16.78
C SER A 92 0.35 9.41 -15.39
N HIS A 93 0.80 8.60 -14.43
CA HIS A 93 0.57 8.88 -13.02
C HIS A 93 1.26 10.20 -12.65
N ILE A 94 0.49 11.13 -12.09
CA ILE A 94 0.99 12.39 -11.55
C ILE A 94 0.93 12.31 -10.02
N ALA A 95 1.87 12.99 -9.37
CA ALA A 95 1.95 13.01 -7.91
C ALA A 95 0.69 13.64 -7.31
N GLU A 96 0.38 13.26 -6.07
CA GLU A 96 -0.74 13.82 -5.33
C GLU A 96 -0.53 15.33 -5.05
N GLY A 97 -1.62 16.09 -5.11
CA GLY A 97 -1.65 17.51 -4.78
C GLY A 97 -2.24 18.40 -5.88
N PHE A 98 -2.02 19.70 -5.74
CA PHE A 98 -2.57 20.71 -6.66
C PHE A 98 -1.63 20.98 -7.82
N TRP A 99 -2.11 20.71 -9.03
CA TRP A 99 -1.42 20.95 -10.29
C TRP A 99 -2.01 22.16 -11.01
N GLU A 100 -1.14 22.98 -11.57
CA GLU A 100 -1.51 24.06 -12.47
C GLU A 100 -1.41 23.59 -13.92
N ALA A 101 -2.52 23.65 -14.66
CA ALA A 101 -2.58 23.37 -16.09
C ALA A 101 -2.62 24.68 -16.88
N ARG A 102 -1.73 24.78 -17.88
CA ARG A 102 -1.67 25.88 -18.86
C ARG A 102 -1.44 25.31 -20.25
N ALA A 103 -1.93 25.98 -21.28
CA ALA A 103 -1.73 25.59 -22.67
C ALA A 103 -1.09 26.73 -23.47
N ARG A 104 -0.31 26.40 -24.49
CA ARG A 104 0.16 27.35 -25.50
C ARG A 104 0.18 26.70 -26.88
N THR A 105 0.14 27.54 -27.90
CA THR A 105 0.16 27.13 -29.31
C THR A 105 1.58 27.21 -29.82
N ILE A 106 1.98 26.22 -30.61
CA ILE A 106 3.27 26.15 -31.29
C ILE A 106 2.97 26.10 -32.79
N ASP A 107 3.58 27.01 -33.56
CA ASP A 107 3.51 26.99 -35.02
C ASP A 107 4.53 26.01 -35.63
N GLY A 108 4.39 25.73 -36.92
CA GLY A 108 5.29 24.82 -37.64
C GLY A 108 6.73 25.32 -37.77
N GLU A 109 7.00 26.59 -37.45
CA GLU A 109 8.33 27.20 -37.45
C GLU A 109 8.95 27.27 -36.03
N GLY A 110 8.21 26.79 -35.01
CA GLY A 110 8.62 26.78 -33.61
C GLY A 110 8.32 28.07 -32.84
N GLY A 111 7.59 29.02 -33.43
CA GLY A 111 7.04 30.17 -32.73
C GLY A 111 5.96 29.75 -31.72
N GLN A 112 5.85 30.49 -30.62
CA GLN A 112 5.06 30.10 -29.45
C GLN A 112 4.13 31.23 -29.03
N SER A 113 2.85 30.91 -28.82
CA SER A 113 1.93 31.85 -28.20
C SER A 113 2.19 32.01 -26.70
N PRO A 114 1.72 33.11 -26.08
CA PRO A 114 1.72 33.20 -24.63
C PRO A 114 0.86 32.10 -23.99
N TRP A 115 1.13 31.78 -22.73
CA TRP A 115 0.34 30.80 -21.98
C TRP A 115 -1.13 31.22 -21.82
N SER A 116 -2.02 30.23 -21.81
CA SER A 116 -3.44 30.37 -21.49
C SER A 116 -3.65 30.80 -20.03
N GLN A 117 -4.91 31.06 -19.68
CA GLN A 117 -5.31 31.13 -18.28
C GLN A 117 -5.00 29.81 -17.57
N GLN A 118 -4.61 29.92 -16.32
CA GLN A 118 -4.31 28.79 -15.45
C GLN A 118 -5.61 28.09 -15.01
N ARG A 119 -5.58 26.75 -15.03
CA ARG A 119 -6.57 25.89 -14.36
C ARG A 119 -5.88 25.11 -13.24
N VAL A 120 -6.58 24.87 -12.14
CA VAL A 120 -6.06 24.07 -11.03
C VAL A 120 -6.76 22.72 -11.05
N ILE A 121 -5.97 21.65 -10.94
CA ILE A 121 -6.41 20.27 -10.92
C ILE A 121 -5.90 19.64 -9.63
N GLU A 122 -6.79 19.11 -8.81
CA GLU A 122 -6.43 18.35 -7.62
C GLU A 122 -6.19 16.89 -8.02
N SER A 123 -4.94 16.42 -7.95
CA SER A 123 -4.62 15.02 -8.15
C SER A 123 -4.70 14.26 -6.84
N VAL A 124 -5.51 13.20 -6.82
CA VAL A 124 -5.70 12.31 -5.67
C VAL A 124 -5.17 10.93 -6.02
N ALA A 125 -4.22 10.43 -5.23
CA ALA A 125 -3.75 9.05 -5.36
C ALA A 125 -4.66 8.11 -4.55
N THR A 126 -5.20 7.05 -5.18
CA THR A 126 -6.01 6.03 -4.47
C THR A 126 -5.32 4.68 -4.32
N SER A 127 -4.05 4.62 -4.71
CA SER A 127 -3.19 3.43 -4.58
C SER A 127 -1.75 3.82 -4.32
N ILE A 128 -1.02 2.90 -3.68
CA ILE A 128 0.43 2.97 -3.53
C ILE A 128 1.05 2.05 -4.59
N ARG A 129 2.09 2.53 -5.28
CA ARG A 129 2.81 1.76 -6.29
C ARG A 129 4.17 1.31 -5.78
N PHE A 130 4.46 0.02 -5.95
CA PHE A 130 5.77 -0.59 -5.72
C PHE A 130 6.26 -1.20 -7.04
N GLY A 131 7.04 -0.43 -7.80
CA GLY A 131 7.47 -0.82 -9.13
C GLY A 131 6.29 -1.00 -10.10
N SER A 132 6.10 -2.21 -10.62
CA SER A 132 4.98 -2.56 -11.50
C SER A 132 3.69 -2.92 -10.76
N PHE A 133 3.74 -3.09 -9.43
CA PHE A 133 2.58 -3.46 -8.63
C PHE A 133 1.89 -2.21 -8.07
N SER A 134 0.56 -2.14 -8.20
CA SER A 134 -0.29 -1.09 -7.60
C SER A 134 -1.26 -1.71 -6.61
N LEU A 135 -1.27 -1.21 -5.37
CA LEU A 135 -2.16 -1.68 -4.32
C LEU A 135 -3.10 -0.55 -3.90
N SER A 136 -4.40 -0.70 -4.22
CA SER A 136 -5.44 0.26 -3.85
C SER A 136 -5.68 0.26 -2.33
N TYR A 137 -5.99 1.43 -1.77
CA TYR A 137 -6.30 1.55 -0.34
C TYR A 137 -7.49 0.68 0.10
N SER A 138 -8.46 0.47 -0.80
CA SER A 138 -9.58 -0.46 -0.55
C SER A 138 -9.08 -1.89 -0.32
N THR A 139 -8.12 -2.36 -1.11
CA THR A 139 -7.55 -3.70 -0.99
C THR A 139 -6.74 -3.85 0.30
N ILE A 140 -5.94 -2.83 0.65
CA ILE A 140 -5.21 -2.79 1.92
C ILE A 140 -6.17 -2.89 3.09
N SER A 141 -7.27 -2.13 3.04
CA SER A 141 -8.29 -2.11 4.10
C SER A 141 -8.94 -3.48 4.27
N ILE A 142 -9.29 -4.15 3.17
CA ILE A 142 -9.88 -5.50 3.21
C ILE A 142 -8.90 -6.52 3.82
N ILE A 143 -7.63 -6.49 3.39
CA ILE A 143 -6.60 -7.38 3.95
C ILE A 143 -6.43 -7.14 5.45
N LEU A 144 -6.39 -5.88 5.89
CA LEU A 144 -6.25 -5.52 7.30
C LEU A 144 -7.43 -6.03 8.13
N VAL A 145 -8.66 -5.89 7.63
CA VAL A 145 -9.87 -6.40 8.30
C VAL A 145 -9.82 -7.93 8.40
N LEU A 146 -9.43 -8.63 7.34
CA LEU A 146 -9.29 -10.10 7.36
C LEU A 146 -8.22 -10.55 8.36
N LEU A 147 -7.08 -9.87 8.42
CA LEU A 147 -6.03 -10.14 9.41
C LEU A 147 -6.53 -9.90 10.84
N PHE A 148 -7.29 -8.82 11.06
CA PHE A 148 -7.86 -8.51 12.37
C PHE A 148 -8.85 -9.60 12.83
N ILE A 149 -9.74 -10.06 11.95
CA ILE A 149 -10.67 -11.17 12.24
C ILE A 149 -9.90 -12.45 12.54
N GLY A 150 -8.89 -12.77 11.72
CA GLY A 150 -8.01 -13.93 11.94
C GLY A 150 -7.30 -13.88 13.29
N MET A 151 -6.82 -12.70 13.69
CA MET A 151 -6.19 -12.47 14.99
C MET A 151 -7.18 -12.70 16.14
N LEU A 152 -8.42 -12.23 16.03
CA LEU A 152 -9.45 -12.45 17.05
C LEU A 152 -9.76 -13.95 17.22
N ILE A 153 -9.91 -14.69 16.12
CA ILE A 153 -10.13 -16.15 16.16
C ILE A 153 -8.92 -16.86 16.81
N PHE A 154 -7.70 -16.44 16.46
CA PHE A 154 -6.48 -16.97 17.03
C PHE A 154 -6.40 -16.73 18.55
N LEU A 155 -6.73 -15.51 19.00
CA LEU A 155 -6.77 -15.17 20.42
C LEU A 155 -7.83 -15.99 21.16
N GLN A 156 -9.05 -16.12 20.62
CA GLN A 156 -10.09 -16.96 21.23
C GLN A 156 -9.63 -18.40 21.44
N LYS A 157 -9.03 -19.01 20.41
CA LYS A 157 -8.48 -20.37 20.51
C LYS A 157 -7.36 -20.45 21.56
N ARG A 158 -6.48 -19.45 21.62
CA ARG A 158 -5.39 -19.39 22.59
C ARG A 158 -5.90 -19.27 24.03
N TYR A 159 -6.88 -18.39 24.28
CA TYR A 159 -7.49 -18.24 25.61
C TYR A 159 -8.23 -19.51 26.04
N ALA A 160 -8.99 -20.13 25.14
CA ALA A 160 -9.67 -21.39 25.42
C ALA A 160 -8.67 -22.53 25.74
N PHE A 161 -7.57 -22.60 25.00
CA PHE A 161 -6.52 -23.60 25.23
C PHE A 161 -5.78 -23.40 26.56
N MET A 162 -5.47 -22.16 26.95
CA MET A 162 -4.80 -21.88 28.22
C MET A 162 -5.74 -22.04 29.44
N GLY A 163 -7.04 -21.78 29.29
CA GLY A 163 -8.03 -21.91 30.36
C GLY A 163 -8.63 -23.31 30.52
N GLY A 164 -8.65 -24.14 29.47
CA GLY A 164 -9.32 -25.44 29.45
C GLY A 164 -8.60 -26.58 30.18
N SER A 165 -7.36 -26.38 30.63
CA SER A 165 -6.59 -27.42 31.33
C SER A 165 -7.04 -27.67 32.78
N SER A 166 -7.74 -26.73 33.41
CA SER A 166 -8.24 -26.90 34.78
C SER A 166 -9.46 -27.81 34.86
N PHE A 167 -10.34 -27.77 33.85
CA PHE A 167 -11.55 -28.59 33.85
C PHE A 167 -11.25 -30.07 33.61
N ILE A 168 -10.32 -30.38 32.69
CA ILE A 168 -9.90 -31.76 32.42
C ILE A 168 -9.18 -32.35 33.64
N ARG A 169 -8.40 -31.55 34.38
CA ARG A 169 -7.76 -32.01 35.62
C ARG A 169 -8.77 -32.43 36.68
N ASN A 170 -9.80 -31.63 36.92
CA ASN A 170 -10.80 -31.94 37.95
C ASN A 170 -11.60 -33.21 37.62
N THR A 171 -11.99 -33.41 36.36
CA THR A 171 -12.70 -34.64 35.95
C THR A 171 -11.82 -35.88 36.10
N ILE A 172 -10.53 -35.80 35.75
CA ILE A 172 -9.60 -36.91 35.91
C ILE A 172 -9.36 -37.19 37.40
N GLU A 173 -9.21 -36.16 38.24
CA GLU A 173 -9.01 -36.32 39.68
C GLU A 173 -10.23 -36.94 40.37
N GLU A 174 -11.45 -36.55 39.99
CA GLU A 174 -12.69 -37.16 40.51
C GLU A 174 -12.80 -38.64 40.12
N GLU A 175 -12.48 -38.97 38.86
CA GLU A 175 -12.55 -40.34 38.35
C GLU A 175 -11.49 -41.23 38.98
N VAL A 176 -10.26 -40.73 39.17
CA VAL A 176 -9.19 -41.43 39.88
C VAL A 176 -9.55 -41.63 41.35
N GLN A 177 -10.04 -40.59 42.04
CA GLN A 177 -10.47 -40.74 43.44
C GLN A 177 -11.62 -41.73 43.60
N LYS A 178 -12.55 -41.77 42.66
CA LYS A 178 -13.66 -42.73 42.69
C LYS A 178 -13.14 -44.16 42.57
N HIS A 179 -12.23 -44.44 41.63
CA HIS A 179 -11.63 -45.76 41.48
C HIS A 179 -10.81 -46.18 42.70
N VAL A 180 -10.07 -45.26 43.33
CA VAL A 180 -9.32 -45.54 44.56
C VAL A 180 -10.28 -45.90 45.69
N ARG A 181 -11.36 -45.12 45.89
CA ARG A 181 -12.35 -45.41 46.94
C ARG A 181 -13.08 -46.74 46.74
N GLU A 182 -13.40 -47.09 45.49
CA GLU A 182 -14.03 -48.39 45.17
C GLU A 182 -13.06 -49.55 45.47
N HIS A 183 -11.78 -49.42 45.14
CA HIS A 183 -10.78 -50.43 45.47
C HIS A 183 -10.57 -50.59 46.98
N GLU A 184 -10.44 -49.48 47.71
CA GLU A 184 -10.30 -49.50 49.18
C GLU A 184 -11.53 -50.13 49.85
N TYR A 185 -12.73 -49.88 49.33
CA TYR A 185 -13.96 -50.47 49.84
C TYR A 185 -14.00 -51.99 49.63
N GLU A 186 -13.59 -52.48 48.46
CA GLU A 186 -13.54 -53.92 48.18
C GLU A 186 -12.46 -54.62 49.02
N ASP A 187 -11.29 -54.02 49.21
CA ASP A 187 -10.23 -54.57 50.07
C ASP A 187 -10.70 -54.66 51.54
N MET A 188 -11.37 -53.62 52.04
CA MET A 188 -11.92 -53.61 53.41
C MET A 188 -13.01 -54.68 53.59
N LYS A 189 -13.84 -54.89 52.56
CA LYS A 189 -14.87 -55.93 52.56
C LYS A 189 -14.26 -57.34 52.55
N GLN A 190 -13.17 -57.56 51.82
CA GLN A 190 -12.42 -58.80 51.87
C GLN A 190 -11.83 -59.05 53.26
N GLN A 191 -11.22 -58.03 53.88
CA GLN A 191 -10.68 -58.15 55.24
C GLN A 191 -11.76 -58.50 56.27
N LEU A 192 -12.93 -57.87 56.18
CA LEU A 192 -14.07 -58.18 57.06
C LEU A 192 -14.55 -59.62 56.90
N ASN A 193 -14.63 -60.13 55.67
CA ASN A 193 -15.02 -61.53 55.43
C ASN A 193 -14.00 -62.51 56.02
N ILE A 194 -12.70 -62.23 55.90
CA ILE A 194 -11.64 -63.05 56.50
C ILE A 194 -11.75 -63.04 58.03
N LEU A 195 -11.97 -61.87 58.64
CA LEU A 195 -12.15 -61.76 60.09
C LEU A 195 -13.38 -62.53 60.57
N ARG A 196 -14.50 -62.44 59.84
CA ARG A 196 -15.73 -63.18 60.18
C ARG A 196 -15.54 -64.69 60.09
N GLU A 197 -14.81 -65.16 59.08
CA GLU A 197 -14.46 -66.58 58.95
C GLU A 197 -13.52 -67.05 60.09
N GLN A 198 -12.61 -66.18 60.54
CA GLN A 198 -11.77 -66.45 61.71
C GLN A 198 -12.56 -66.49 63.01
N GLU A 199 -13.52 -65.59 63.22
CA GLU A 199 -14.42 -65.61 64.37
C GLU A 199 -15.27 -66.89 64.39
N GLU A 200 -15.86 -67.28 63.27
CA GLU A 200 -16.66 -68.50 63.15
C GLU A 200 -15.82 -69.75 63.48
N LYS A 201 -14.59 -69.84 62.94
CA LYS A 201 -13.63 -70.91 63.27
C LYS A 201 -13.22 -70.91 64.74
N LEU A 202 -13.11 -69.73 65.36
CA LEU A 202 -12.78 -69.60 66.78
C LEU A 202 -13.94 -70.06 67.67
N GLU A 203 -15.17 -69.67 67.33
CA GLU A 203 -16.38 -70.11 68.04
C GLU A 203 -16.56 -71.63 67.95
N GLU A 204 -16.33 -72.23 66.78
CA GLU A 204 -16.34 -73.68 66.59
C GLU A 204 -15.30 -74.37 67.48
N HIS A 205 -14.05 -73.88 67.49
CA HIS A 205 -12.99 -74.40 68.36
C HIS A 205 -13.34 -74.30 69.85
N VAL A 206 -13.91 -73.17 70.28
CA VAL A 206 -14.34 -72.98 71.67
C VAL A 206 -15.46 -73.95 72.03
N SER A 207 -16.39 -74.20 71.11
CA SER A 207 -17.48 -75.17 71.31
C SER A 207 -16.97 -76.61 71.43
N GLU A 208 -15.98 -77.00 70.61
CA GLU A 208 -15.33 -78.31 70.70
C GLU A 208 -14.59 -78.50 72.03
N LEU A 209 -13.84 -77.48 72.47
CA LEU A 209 -13.12 -77.52 73.74
C LEU A 209 -14.09 -77.67 74.93
N LYS A 210 -15.21 -76.95 74.91
CA LYS A 210 -16.26 -77.08 75.94
C LYS A 210 -16.83 -78.50 75.99
N ASN A 211 -17.11 -79.11 74.83
CA ASN A 211 -17.62 -80.48 74.76
C ASN A 211 -16.60 -81.53 75.25
N LYS A 212 -15.30 -81.30 75.08
CA LYS A 212 -14.24 -82.21 75.60
C LYS A 212 -14.03 -82.12 77.12
N LEU A 213 -14.49 -81.05 77.76
CA LEU A 213 -14.32 -80.79 79.20
C LEU A 213 -15.55 -81.18 80.05
N SER A 214 -16.68 -81.51 79.42
CA SER A 214 -17.90 -82.04 80.06
C SER A 214 -17.95 -83.56 80.01
#